data_AF-A0A521TWQ5-F1
#
_entry.id   AF-A0A521TWQ5-F1
#
_cell.length_a   1.000
_cell.length_b   1.000
_cell.length_c   1.000
_cell.angle_alpha   90.00
_cell.angle_beta   90.00
_cell.angle_gamma   90.00
#
_symmetry.space_group_name_H-M   'P 1'
#
loop_
_entity.id
_entity.type
_entity.pdbx_description
1 polymer ?
#
loop_
_entity_poly.entity_id
_entity_poly.type
_entity_poly.pdbx_seq_one_letter_code
_entity_poly.pdbx_strand_id
1 'polypeptide(L)'
;MPMWHEIPLELGAGEAEAIALSLELGDARLILDDRVARRRARALGVPVMGSAGVLLAAKERGVPTAVRPLLDELRAAGLHLAKATHAAVLELAAE
;
A
#
# COMPACT_ATOMS: atom_id res chain seq x y z
N MET A 1 -19.66 24.18 27.25
CA MET A 1 -19.30 22.74 27.12
C MET A 1 -18.88 22.52 25.68
N PRO A 2 -17.62 22.18 25.35
CA PRO A 2 -17.32 21.90 23.96
C PRO A 2 -17.77 20.48 23.62
N MET A 3 -18.47 20.41 22.50
CA MET A 3 -19.15 19.28 21.88
C MET A 3 -18.15 18.55 20.98
N TRP A 4 -17.87 17.27 21.25
CA TRP A 4 -16.92 16.44 20.47
C TRP A 4 -17.53 15.82 19.20
N HIS A 5 -18.52 16.46 18.59
CA HIS A 5 -19.09 15.95 17.33
C HIS A 5 -18.40 16.65 16.16
N GLU A 6 -17.84 15.83 15.26
CA GLU A 6 -17.18 16.18 13.99
C GLU A 6 -15.68 16.47 14.04
N ILE A 7 -14.90 15.44 14.36
CA ILE A 7 -13.53 15.33 13.82
C ILE A 7 -13.53 14.10 12.89
N PRO A 8 -13.13 14.22 11.62
CA PRO A 8 -12.93 13.04 10.79
C PRO A 8 -11.87 12.17 11.48
N LEU A 9 -12.25 10.95 11.87
CA LEU A 9 -11.29 9.87 12.09
C LEU A 9 -10.66 9.58 10.73
N GLU A 10 -9.65 10.36 10.35
CA GLU A 10 -9.01 10.25 9.04
C GLU A 10 -8.35 8.88 8.81
N LEU A 11 -8.13 8.12 9.88
CA LEU A 11 -7.59 6.77 9.87
C LEU A 11 -8.56 5.86 10.63
N GLY A 12 -8.83 4.69 10.07
CA GLY A 12 -9.47 3.61 10.84
C GLY A 12 -8.56 3.16 11.98
N ALA A 13 -9.13 2.62 13.06
CA ALA A 13 -8.36 2.18 14.23
C ALA A 13 -7.25 1.17 13.85
N GLY A 14 -7.56 0.21 12.99
CA GLY A 14 -6.58 -0.77 12.51
C GLY A 14 -5.44 -0.16 11.68
N GLU A 15 -5.73 0.88 10.90
CA GLU A 15 -4.68 1.59 10.13
C GLU A 15 -3.78 2.40 11.05
N ALA A 16 -4.37 3.07 12.06
CA ALA A 16 -3.63 3.81 13.06
C ALA A 16 -2.70 2.89 13.87
N GLU A 17 -3.21 1.73 14.31
CA GLU A 17 -2.41 0.71 15.01
C GLU A 17 -1.30 0.15 14.13
N ALA A 18 -1.58 -0.14 12.85
CA ALA A 18 -0.59 -0.66 11.93
C ALA A 18 0.55 0.35 11.67
N ILE A 19 0.23 1.65 11.57
CA ILE A 19 1.22 2.72 11.49
C ILE A 19 2.03 2.81 12.78
N ALA A 20 1.37 2.79 13.94
CA ALA A 20 2.04 2.84 15.24
C ALA A 20 3.03 1.68 15.41
N LEU A 21 2.59 0.46 15.12
CA LEU A 21 3.44 -0.73 15.16
C LEU A 21 4.63 -0.62 14.19
N SER A 22 4.42 -0.08 12.99
CA SER A 22 5.51 0.11 12.04
C SER A 22 6.58 1.09 12.55
N LEU A 23 6.17 2.14 13.28
CA LEU A 23 7.08 3.10 13.91
C LEU A 23 7.86 2.47 15.06
N GLU A 24 7.20 1.64 15.88
CA GLU A 24 7.84 0.91 16.98
C GLU A 24 8.89 -0.09 16.48
N LEU A 25 8.61 -0.79 15.38
CA LEU A 25 9.53 -1.77 14.79
C LEU A 25 10.73 -1.11 14.07
N GLY A 26 10.60 0.12 13.60
CA GLY A 26 11.68 0.90 12.98
C GLY A 26 12.15 0.46 11.58
N ASP A 27 11.97 -0.82 11.21
CA ASP A 27 12.37 -1.38 9.90
C ASP A 27 11.23 -2.15 9.21
N ALA A 28 9.98 -1.75 9.49
CA ALA A 28 8.81 -2.33 8.85
C ALA A 28 8.34 -1.46 7.68
N ARG A 29 8.05 -2.10 6.54
CA ARG A 29 7.35 -1.48 5.41
C ARG A 29 5.88 -1.83 5.48
N LEU A 30 5.03 -0.82 5.59
CA LEU A 30 3.60 -1.02 5.78
C LEU A 30 2.88 -1.26 4.46
N ILE A 31 1.90 -2.17 4.45
CA ILE A 31 0.96 -2.32 3.33
C ILE A 31 -0.31 -1.58 3.70
N LEU A 32 -0.69 -0.59 2.88
CA LEU A 32 -1.93 0.18 3.06
C LEU A 32 -2.66 0.31 1.74
N ASP A 33 -3.98 0.16 1.77
CA ASP A 33 -4.90 0.21 0.63
C ASP A 33 -5.73 1.51 0.57
N ASP A 34 -5.79 2.29 1.65
CA ASP A 34 -6.42 3.61 1.69
C ASP A 34 -5.46 4.76 1.31
N ARG A 35 -5.99 5.84 0.71
CA ARG A 35 -5.19 7.01 0.29
C ARG A 35 -4.85 7.94 1.45
N VAL A 36 -5.76 8.14 2.39
CA VAL A 36 -5.57 8.97 3.58
C VAL A 36 -4.54 8.32 4.49
N ALA A 37 -4.68 7.01 4.76
CA ALA A 37 -3.72 6.25 5.55
C ALA A 37 -2.31 6.30 4.96
N ARG A 38 -2.18 6.08 3.63
CA ARG A 38 -0.90 6.20 2.92
C ARG A 38 -0.26 7.57 3.07
N ARG A 39 -1.06 8.64 3.00
CA ARG A 39 -0.56 10.02 3.16
C ARG A 39 -0.05 10.26 4.57
N ARG A 40 -0.81 9.80 5.57
CA ARG A 40 -0.46 9.94 7.00
C ARG A 40 0.80 9.15 7.35
N ALA A 41 0.89 7.88 6.95
CA ALA A 41 2.08 7.05 7.15
C ALA A 41 3.34 7.70 6.52
N ARG A 42 3.25 8.19 5.28
CA ARG A 42 4.37 8.89 4.62
C ARG A 42 4.77 10.18 5.32
N ALA A 43 3.80 10.95 5.81
CA ALA A 43 4.08 12.18 6.57
C ALA A 43 4.83 11.88 7.89
N LEU A 44 4.66 10.68 8.44
CA LEU A 44 5.37 10.18 9.62
C LEU A 44 6.68 9.45 9.28
N GLY A 45 7.11 9.45 8.01
CA GLY A 45 8.34 8.78 7.57
C GLY A 45 8.24 7.26 7.48
N VAL A 46 7.04 6.68 7.64
CA VAL A 46 6.83 5.24 7.50
C VAL A 46 6.90 4.85 6.02
N PRO A 47 7.76 3.90 5.63
CA PRO A 47 7.79 3.40 4.26
C PRO A 47 6.52 2.59 3.97
N VAL A 48 5.83 2.91 2.88
CA VAL A 48 4.56 2.27 2.51
C VAL A 48 4.62 1.65 1.13
N MET A 49 3.99 0.49 0.98
CA MET A 49 3.73 -0.15 -0.31
C MET A 49 2.26 -0.59 -0.43
N GLY A 50 1.83 -0.92 -1.65
CA GLY A 50 0.55 -1.59 -1.91
C GLY A 50 0.79 -2.95 -2.58
N SER A 51 -0.27 -3.69 -2.88
CA SER A 51 -0.19 -5.07 -3.42
C SER A 51 0.66 -5.19 -4.70
N ALA A 52 0.61 -4.20 -5.59
CA ALA A 52 1.46 -4.19 -6.79
C ALA A 52 2.96 -4.11 -6.44
N GLY A 53 3.32 -3.34 -5.40
CA GLY A 53 4.68 -3.32 -4.89
C GLY A 53 5.10 -4.65 -4.27
N VAL A 54 4.15 -5.41 -3.71
CA VAL A 54 4.44 -6.75 -3.14
C VAL A 54 4.80 -7.71 -4.25
N LEU A 55 4.08 -7.66 -5.39
CA LEU A 55 4.42 -8.46 -6.56
C LEU A 55 5.82 -8.14 -7.10
N LEU A 56 6.19 -6.86 -7.19
CA LEU A 56 7.53 -6.44 -7.61
C LEU A 56 8.61 -6.98 -6.66
N ALA A 57 8.45 -6.77 -5.35
CA ALA A 57 9.39 -7.26 -4.34
C ALA A 57 9.50 -8.79 -4.34
N ALA A 58 8.41 -9.50 -4.63
CA ALA A 58 8.41 -10.95 -4.77
C ALA A 58 9.16 -11.39 -6.04
N LYS A 59 8.98 -10.68 -7.16
CA LYS A 59 9.69 -10.96 -8.42
C LYS A 59 11.19 -10.76 -8.27
N GLU A 60 11.64 -9.71 -7.57
CA GLU A 60 13.06 -9.48 -7.25
C GLU A 60 13.67 -10.66 -6.47
N ARG A 61 12.86 -11.39 -5.71
CA ARG A 61 13.26 -12.59 -4.96
C ARG A 61 13.09 -13.88 -5.76
N GLY A 62 12.71 -13.80 -7.04
CA GLY A 62 12.51 -14.94 -7.93
C GLY A 62 11.27 -15.79 -7.62
N VAL A 63 10.29 -15.26 -6.88
CA VAL A 63 9.09 -16.03 -6.48
C VAL A 63 8.11 -16.17 -7.65
N PRO A 64 7.46 -15.11 -8.15
CA PRO A 64 6.83 -15.17 -9.46
C PRO A 64 7.88 -14.91 -10.55
N THR A 65 7.83 -15.72 -11.59
CA THR A 65 8.62 -15.48 -12.82
C THR A 65 8.03 -14.35 -13.67
N ALA A 66 6.72 -14.08 -13.53
CA ALA A 66 6.01 -13.03 -14.24
C ALA A 66 5.05 -12.26 -13.31
N VAL A 67 5.03 -10.93 -13.41
CA VAL A 67 4.19 -10.00 -12.65
C VAL A 67 2.87 -9.74 -13.38
N ARG A 68 2.88 -9.61 -14.70
CA ARG A 68 1.70 -9.27 -15.51
C ARG A 68 0.48 -10.15 -15.22
N PRO A 69 0.54 -11.50 -15.27
CA PRO A 69 -0.65 -12.33 -15.07
C PRO A 69 -1.25 -12.13 -13.68
N LEU A 70 -0.42 -12.02 -12.65
CA LEU A 70 -0.87 -11.82 -11.26
C LEU A 70 -1.44 -10.41 -11.06
N LEU A 71 -0.83 -9.41 -11.67
CA LEU A 71 -1.30 -8.02 -11.61
C LEU A 71 -2.67 -7.87 -12.29
N ASP A 72 -2.87 -8.55 -13.41
CA ASP A 72 -4.13 -8.56 -14.15
C ASP A 72 -5.22 -9.33 -13.38
N GLU A 73 -4.87 -10.45 -12.75
CA GLU A 73 -5.76 -11.20 -11.86
C GLU A 73 -6.20 -10.36 -10.66
N LEU A 74 -5.28 -9.66 -9.98
CA LEU A 74 -5.63 -8.76 -8.88
C LEU A 74 -6.57 -7.65 -9.33
N ARG A 75 -6.38 -7.08 -10.52
CA ARG A 75 -7.29 -6.07 -11.08
C ARG A 75 -8.68 -6.66 -11.35
N ALA A 76 -8.75 -7.86 -11.92
CA ALA A 76 -10.00 -8.56 -12.16
C ALA A 76 -10.74 -8.90 -10.84
N ALA A 77 -9.99 -9.17 -9.76
CA ALA A 77 -10.50 -9.39 -8.42
C ALA A 77 -10.90 -8.10 -7.67
N GLY A 78 -10.76 -6.92 -8.29
CA GLY A 78 -11.22 -5.64 -7.73
C GLY A 78 -10.12 -4.70 -7.24
N LEU A 79 -8.83 -5.01 -7.44
CA LEU A 79 -7.75 -4.08 -7.12
C LEU A 79 -7.84 -2.82 -8.01
N HIS A 80 -8.17 -1.69 -7.39
CA HIS A 80 -8.19 -0.40 -8.07
C HIS A 80 -6.77 0.11 -8.38
N LEU A 81 -6.35 -0.06 -9.64
CA LEU A 81 -5.06 0.40 -10.13
C LEU A 81 -5.27 1.27 -11.38
N ALA A 82 -4.73 2.49 -11.35
CA ALA A 82 -4.77 3.36 -12.53
C ALA A 82 -3.97 2.73 -13.68
N LYS A 83 -4.38 2.97 -14.93
CA LYS A 83 -3.66 2.44 -16.11
C LYS A 83 -2.18 2.85 -16.11
N ALA A 84 -1.88 4.09 -15.74
CA ALA A 84 -0.51 4.58 -15.64
C ALA A 84 0.32 3.81 -14.60
N THR A 85 -0.27 3.51 -13.43
CA THR A 85 0.41 2.72 -12.39
C THR A 85 0.60 1.27 -12.82
N HIS A 86 -0.35 0.68 -13.54
CA HIS A 86 -0.22 -0.65 -14.12
C HIS A 86 0.95 -0.72 -15.10
N ALA A 87 1.01 0.22 -16.05
CA ALA A 87 2.13 0.31 -17.00
C ALA A 87 3.48 0.50 -16.30
N ALA A 88 3.54 1.39 -15.30
CA ALA A 88 4.77 1.62 -14.52
C ALA A 88 5.23 0.36 -13.76
N VAL A 89 4.30 -0.42 -13.19
CA VAL A 89 4.63 -1.68 -12.52
C VAL A 89 5.21 -2.69 -13.50
N LEU A 90 4.64 -2.78 -14.71
CA LEU A 90 5.14 -3.66 -15.76
C LEU A 90 6.51 -3.26 -16.28
N GLU A 91 6.75 -1.96 -16.45
CA GLU A 91 8.07 -1.41 -16.79
C GLU A 91 9.12 -1.76 -15.72
N LEU A 92 8.79 -1.54 -14.43
CA LEU A 92 9.66 -1.92 -13.31
C LEU A 92 9.89 -3.44 -13.23
N ALA A 93 8.93 -4.24 -13.69
CA ALA A 93 9.05 -5.69 -13.79
C ALA A 93 9.81 -6.15 -15.06
N ALA A 94 10.15 -5.27 -15.98
CA ALA A 94 10.68 -5.60 -17.30
C ALA A 94 9.76 -6.54 -18.12
N GLU A 95 8.44 -6.29 -18.08
CA GLU A 95 7.39 -7.01 -18.83
C GLU A 95 6.46 -6.07 -19.61
#